data_AF-A0A924D8C0-F1
#
_entry.id   AF-A0A924D8C0-F1
#
_cell.length_a   1.000
_cell.length_b   1.000
_cell.length_c   1.000
_cell.angle_alpha   90.00
_cell.angle_beta   90.00
_cell.angle_gamma   90.00
#
_symmetry.space_group_name_H-M   'P 1'
#
loop_
_entity.id
_entity.type
_entity.pdbx_description
1 polymer ?
#
loop_
_entity_poly.entity_id
_entity_poly.type
_entity_poly.pdbx_seq_one_letter_code
_entity_poly.pdbx_strand_id
1 'polypeptide(L)'
;MKWLVFNTLGDKLLPFGYNASIRIAYTLNINVVSATIGKSIYLLEENSKKFTFESKMRFLLDISKSSPDFELYKKGIDTVKVLTKIKNKNSQIIVSINQMKSSLLTFYEAESEQIFDAFEQQYGIRTLGKLLNDDHFYYYNYGIENDLKIDPEVLKNTEFLQLLLPDPEKGMPLFFISFQDIEKKEILPFIFHKSESLKAEKQDAFYADDSCVFPYINTFTDIELSIARTQLKEPAREFREKIEQWAQVCYDNPNSNKGLEFFRKNIKNWLPSTKDLPLKSAVVKNSASTSFNQLQSQLLIGEAPIEKIWELYLQSKTINQETYDALIIAKKEQAPKFDGRWPVIIFKCIDENVDFIIKPETTSEPEVVSIRKTISLD
;
A
#
# COMPACT_ATOMS: atom_id res chain seq x y z
N MET A 1 -11.66 13.64 -10.17
CA MET A 1 -10.24 13.57 -9.77
C MET A 1 -9.87 12.13 -9.42
N LYS A 2 -8.65 11.69 -9.75
CA LYS A 2 -8.16 10.36 -9.40
C LYS A 2 -6.68 10.36 -8.99
N TRP A 3 -6.30 9.46 -8.10
CA TRP A 3 -4.91 9.30 -7.65
C TRP A 3 -4.31 8.03 -8.24
N LEU A 4 -3.17 8.19 -8.91
CA LEU A 4 -2.34 7.09 -9.36
C LEU A 4 -1.45 6.67 -8.20
N VAL A 5 -1.75 5.52 -7.63
CA VAL A 5 -0.98 4.96 -6.53
C VAL A 5 -0.19 3.81 -7.11
N PHE A 6 1.13 3.93 -7.12
CA PHE A 6 2.02 2.87 -7.56
C PHE A 6 2.75 2.31 -6.35
N ASN A 7 2.68 0.99 -6.14
CA ASN A 7 3.20 0.40 -4.92
C ASN A 7 4.71 0.47 -4.88
N THR A 8 5.27 1.09 -3.84
CA THR A 8 6.70 1.22 -3.69
C THR A 8 7.27 0.08 -2.86
N LEU A 9 7.55 -1.06 -3.50
CA LEU A 9 8.22 -2.17 -2.83
C LEU A 9 9.73 -1.90 -2.67
N GLY A 10 10.12 -1.27 -1.58
CA GLY A 10 11.48 -1.39 -1.08
C GLY A 10 11.62 -2.60 -0.16
N ASP A 11 12.77 -3.30 -0.19
CA ASP A 11 13.08 -4.48 0.65
C ASP A 11 12.99 -4.25 2.18
N LYS A 12 12.71 -3.02 2.64
CA LYS A 12 12.56 -2.65 4.05
C LYS A 12 11.33 -1.78 4.33
N LEU A 13 10.47 -1.55 3.34
CA LEU A 13 9.32 -0.65 3.44
C LEU A 13 8.10 -1.32 2.80
N LEU A 14 7.51 -2.29 3.51
CA LEU A 14 6.15 -2.75 3.24
C LEU A 14 5.13 -1.65 3.69
N PRO A 15 3.87 -1.70 3.22
CA PRO A 15 3.14 -0.65 2.48
C PRO A 15 2.52 0.45 3.34
N PHE A 16 3.22 1.05 4.31
CA PHE A 16 2.63 2.12 5.12
C PHE A 16 2.09 3.27 4.25
N GLY A 17 2.91 3.74 3.30
CA GLY A 17 2.53 4.81 2.36
C GLY A 17 1.42 4.42 1.40
N TYR A 18 1.49 3.22 0.81
CA TYR A 18 0.52 2.71 -0.17
C TYR A 18 -0.85 2.40 0.45
N ASN A 19 -0.88 1.78 1.63
CA ASN A 19 -2.14 1.48 2.31
C ASN A 19 -2.78 2.75 2.89
N ALA A 20 -1.97 3.64 3.46
CA ALA A 20 -2.45 4.95 3.93
C ALA A 20 -3.02 5.77 2.78
N SER A 21 -2.37 5.77 1.60
CA SER A 21 -2.87 6.52 0.44
C SER A 21 -4.24 6.04 -0.03
N ILE A 22 -4.47 4.72 -0.06
CA ILE A 22 -5.78 4.16 -0.41
C ILE A 22 -6.83 4.60 0.61
N ARG A 23 -6.55 4.51 1.92
CA ARG A 23 -7.48 4.92 2.98
C ARG A 23 -7.78 6.43 2.95
N ILE A 24 -6.76 7.26 2.75
CA ILE A 24 -6.90 8.72 2.63
C ILE A 24 -7.72 9.08 1.39
N ALA A 25 -7.41 8.50 0.23
CA ALA A 25 -8.16 8.73 -0.99
C ALA A 25 -9.64 8.32 -0.81
N TYR A 26 -9.86 7.15 -0.22
CA TYR A 26 -11.19 6.63 0.04
C TYR A 26 -11.99 7.56 0.96
N THR A 27 -11.42 8.03 2.07
CA THR A 27 -12.09 8.95 2.99
C THR A 27 -12.37 10.32 2.35
N LEU A 28 -11.51 10.81 1.47
CA LEU A 28 -11.72 12.05 0.72
C LEU A 28 -12.67 11.89 -0.48
N ASN A 29 -13.22 10.70 -0.71
CA ASN A 29 -14.09 10.39 -1.85
C ASN A 29 -13.37 10.62 -3.20
N ILE A 30 -12.13 10.13 -3.29
CA ILE A 30 -11.26 10.19 -4.46
C ILE A 30 -11.10 8.78 -5.02
N ASN A 31 -11.13 8.66 -6.36
CA ASN A 31 -10.91 7.39 -7.03
C ASN A 31 -9.41 7.05 -7.04
N VAL A 32 -9.07 5.79 -6.80
CA VAL A 32 -7.69 5.30 -6.84
C VAL A 32 -7.51 4.40 -8.06
N VAL A 33 -6.42 4.60 -8.78
CA VAL A 33 -5.99 3.72 -9.85
C VAL A 33 -4.61 3.19 -9.49
N SER A 34 -4.44 1.87 -9.54
CA SER A 34 -3.20 1.20 -9.18
C SER A 34 -2.85 0.09 -10.17
N ALA A 35 -1.56 -0.16 -10.30
CA ALA A 35 -0.98 -1.31 -10.99
C ALA A 35 0.01 -1.98 -10.05
N THR A 36 0.44 -3.20 -10.40
CA THR A 36 1.41 -4.07 -9.70
C THR A 36 0.82 -5.23 -8.90
N ILE A 37 0.60 -5.07 -7.59
CA ILE A 37 0.46 -6.20 -6.66
C ILE A 37 -0.99 -6.39 -6.16
N GLY A 38 -1.80 -5.35 -6.27
CA GLY A 38 -3.03 -5.15 -5.51
C GLY A 38 -4.36 -5.67 -6.07
N LYS A 39 -4.56 -6.99 -6.04
CA LYS A 39 -5.85 -7.61 -5.61
C LYS A 39 -5.62 -8.96 -4.96
N SER A 40 -4.64 -9.71 -5.45
CA SER A 40 -4.29 -11.04 -4.93
C SER A 40 -3.79 -11.03 -3.49
N ILE A 41 -3.02 -10.01 -3.06
CA ILE A 41 -2.59 -9.86 -1.66
C ILE A 41 -3.77 -9.52 -0.75
N TYR A 42 -4.62 -8.58 -1.15
CA TYR A 42 -5.78 -8.16 -0.35
C TYR A 42 -6.88 -9.21 -0.28
N LEU A 43 -6.93 -10.10 -1.27
CA LEU A 43 -7.77 -11.29 -1.26
C LEU A 43 -6.99 -12.55 -0.88
N LEU A 44 -5.76 -12.44 -0.36
CA LEU A 44 -4.92 -13.61 -0.11
C LEU A 44 -5.60 -14.57 0.86
N GLU A 45 -6.22 -14.06 1.92
CA GLU A 45 -6.99 -14.85 2.86
C GLU A 45 -8.12 -15.63 2.17
N GLU A 46 -8.95 -14.95 1.38
CA GLU A 46 -10.05 -15.58 0.63
C GLU A 46 -9.55 -16.60 -0.39
N ASN A 47 -8.45 -16.27 -1.08
CA ASN A 47 -7.81 -17.14 -2.05
C ASN A 47 -7.20 -18.38 -1.37
N SER A 48 -6.61 -18.21 -0.18
CA SER A 48 -5.97 -19.27 0.59
C SER A 48 -6.96 -20.37 0.99
N LYS A 49 -8.23 -20.00 1.21
CA LYS A 49 -9.32 -20.96 1.50
C LYS A 49 -9.54 -21.94 0.34
N LYS A 50 -9.29 -21.50 -0.90
CA LYS A 50 -9.45 -22.27 -2.15
C LYS A 50 -8.19 -23.02 -2.59
N PHE A 51 -7.08 -22.91 -1.86
CA PHE A 51 -5.84 -23.60 -2.21
C PHE A 51 -6.01 -25.12 -2.20
N THR A 52 -5.31 -25.79 -3.11
CA THR A 52 -5.14 -27.25 -3.05
C THR A 52 -4.40 -27.63 -1.77
N PHE A 53 -4.50 -28.89 -1.35
CA PHE A 53 -3.76 -29.39 -0.19
C PHE A 53 -2.26 -29.08 -0.31
N GLU A 54 -1.66 -29.34 -1.47
CA GLU A 54 -0.25 -29.09 -1.72
C GLU A 54 0.13 -27.61 -1.60
N SER A 55 -0.72 -26.71 -2.10
CA SER A 55 -0.52 -25.26 -1.96
C SER A 55 -0.69 -24.80 -0.52
N LYS A 56 -1.66 -25.32 0.23
CA LYS A 56 -1.82 -25.06 1.67
C LYS A 56 -0.60 -25.50 2.45
N MET A 57 -0.04 -26.68 2.14
CA MET A 57 1.17 -27.17 2.81
C MET A 57 2.41 -26.36 2.47
N ARG A 58 2.56 -25.90 1.22
CA ARG A 58 3.64 -24.98 0.85
C ARG A 58 3.52 -23.67 1.63
N PHE A 59 2.31 -23.09 1.66
CA PHE A 59 2.06 -21.87 2.41
C PHE A 59 2.32 -22.04 3.91
N LEU A 60 1.87 -23.15 4.51
CA LEU A 60 2.14 -23.51 5.90
C LEU A 60 3.65 -23.52 6.19
N LEU A 61 4.46 -24.13 5.32
CA LEU A 61 5.91 -24.12 5.48
C LEU A 61 6.51 -22.72 5.33
N ASP A 62 6.00 -21.91 4.40
CA ASP A 62 6.48 -20.54 4.19
C ASP A 62 6.18 -19.64 5.38
N ILE A 63 4.97 -19.72 5.97
CA ILE A 63 4.58 -18.92 7.14
C ILE A 63 5.24 -19.41 8.43
N SER A 64 5.52 -20.71 8.55
CA SER A 64 6.11 -21.30 9.75
C SER A 64 7.64 -21.33 9.76
N LYS A 65 8.35 -20.76 8.76
CA LYS A 65 9.83 -20.83 8.66
C LYS A 65 10.58 -20.44 9.93
N SER A 66 10.00 -19.53 10.71
CA SER A 66 10.58 -19.03 11.97
C SER A 66 9.93 -19.64 13.23
N SER A 67 8.95 -20.53 13.06
CA SER A 67 8.24 -21.20 14.16
C SER A 67 9.01 -22.44 14.65
N PRO A 68 9.02 -22.72 15.96
CA PRO A 68 9.53 -23.99 16.50
C PRO A 68 8.88 -25.24 15.89
N ASP A 69 7.64 -25.12 15.40
CA ASP A 69 6.87 -26.22 14.83
C ASP A 69 7.20 -26.49 13.35
N PHE A 70 8.06 -25.69 12.72
CA PHE A 70 8.44 -25.85 11.30
C PHE A 70 8.88 -27.28 10.94
N GLU A 71 9.80 -27.85 11.74
CA GLU A 71 10.32 -29.19 11.48
C GLU A 71 9.26 -30.29 11.71
N LEU A 72 8.32 -30.06 12.63
CA LEU A 72 7.18 -30.95 12.84
C LEU A 72 6.28 -30.95 11.60
N TYR A 73 5.92 -29.77 11.08
CA TYR A 73 5.06 -29.64 9.90
C TYR A 73 5.73 -30.22 8.66
N LYS A 74 7.01 -29.90 8.44
CA LYS A 74 7.81 -30.42 7.33
C LYS A 74 7.88 -31.95 7.35
N LYS A 75 8.14 -32.55 8.51
CA LYS A 75 8.15 -34.01 8.68
C LYS A 75 6.77 -34.62 8.37
N GLY A 76 5.69 -34.01 8.84
CA GLY A 76 4.33 -34.46 8.54
C GLY A 76 4.02 -34.42 7.04
N ILE A 77 4.36 -33.32 6.38
CA ILE A 77 4.17 -33.11 4.93
C ILE A 77 4.96 -34.13 4.12
N ASP A 78 6.24 -34.34 4.45
CA ASP A 78 7.09 -35.30 3.73
C ASP A 78 6.63 -36.75 3.95
N THR A 79 6.14 -37.07 5.15
CA THR A 79 5.52 -38.37 5.44
C THR A 79 4.30 -38.61 4.55
N VAL A 80 3.39 -37.62 4.43
CA VAL A 80 2.22 -37.70 3.53
C VAL A 80 2.66 -37.89 2.08
N LYS A 81 3.68 -37.17 1.60
CA LYS A 81 4.22 -37.33 0.23
C LYS A 81 4.72 -38.76 -0.01
N VAL A 82 5.47 -39.33 0.93
CA VAL A 82 6.00 -40.70 0.82
C VAL A 82 4.86 -41.72 0.79
N LEU A 83 3.94 -41.65 1.76
CA LEU A 83 2.82 -42.58 1.87
C LEU A 83 1.89 -42.51 0.65
N THR A 84 1.71 -41.33 0.07
CA THR A 84 0.87 -41.14 -1.14
C THR A 84 1.45 -41.85 -2.37
N LYS A 85 2.77 -42.05 -2.46
CA LYS A 85 3.44 -42.72 -3.58
C LYS A 85 3.33 -44.25 -3.58
N ILE A 86 2.89 -44.86 -2.48
CA ILE A 86 2.72 -46.32 -2.39
C ILE A 86 1.61 -46.77 -3.35
N LYS A 87 1.89 -47.68 -4.30
CA LYS A 87 0.92 -48.12 -5.32
C LYS A 87 -0.22 -48.96 -4.74
N ASN A 88 0.10 -50.00 -3.97
CA ASN A 88 -0.88 -50.93 -3.40
C ASN A 88 -1.10 -50.62 -1.91
N LYS A 89 -1.91 -49.59 -1.63
CA LYS A 89 -2.19 -49.17 -0.25
C LYS A 89 -3.21 -50.11 0.38
N ASN A 90 -2.91 -50.63 1.57
CA ASN A 90 -3.91 -51.32 2.39
C ASN A 90 -4.83 -50.29 3.08
N SER A 91 -5.94 -50.76 3.65
CA SER A 91 -6.92 -49.90 4.33
C SER A 91 -6.32 -49.07 5.47
N GLN A 92 -5.39 -49.64 6.23
CA GLN A 92 -4.70 -48.93 7.32
C GLN A 92 -3.89 -47.74 6.81
N ILE A 93 -3.12 -47.92 5.72
CA ILE A 93 -2.34 -46.84 5.09
C ILE A 93 -3.26 -45.74 4.57
N ILE A 94 -4.39 -46.10 3.97
CA ILE A 94 -5.39 -45.12 3.49
C ILE A 94 -5.93 -44.29 4.66
N VAL A 95 -6.30 -44.94 5.76
CA VAL A 95 -6.79 -44.25 6.98
C VAL A 95 -5.72 -43.34 7.56
N SER A 96 -4.47 -43.81 7.69
CA SER A 96 -3.37 -43.00 8.23
C SER A 96 -3.07 -41.77 7.37
N ILE A 97 -3.09 -41.88 6.04
CA ILE A 97 -2.92 -40.73 5.14
C ILE A 97 -4.03 -39.71 5.38
N ASN A 98 -5.28 -40.15 5.44
CA ASN A 98 -6.43 -39.25 5.63
C ASN A 98 -6.37 -38.55 7.00
N GLN A 99 -5.99 -39.26 8.06
CA GLN A 99 -5.78 -38.67 9.38
C GLN A 99 -4.67 -37.62 9.37
N MET A 100 -3.51 -37.94 8.79
CA MET A 100 -2.39 -36.98 8.70
C MET A 100 -2.75 -35.75 7.87
N LYS A 101 -3.45 -35.92 6.73
CA LYS A 101 -3.95 -34.80 5.93
C LYS A 101 -4.91 -33.93 6.73
N SER A 102 -5.81 -34.54 7.50
CA SER A 102 -6.73 -33.81 8.37
C SER A 102 -5.99 -32.99 9.42
N SER A 103 -5.02 -33.59 10.12
CA SER A 103 -4.23 -32.88 11.14
C SER A 103 -3.44 -31.72 10.55
N LEU A 104 -2.79 -31.92 9.39
CA LEU A 104 -2.06 -30.87 8.70
C LEU A 104 -2.97 -29.72 8.23
N LEU A 105 -4.21 -30.02 7.82
CA LEU A 105 -5.19 -28.99 7.48
C LEU A 105 -5.63 -28.20 8.72
N THR A 106 -5.80 -28.85 9.87
CA THR A 106 -6.08 -28.15 11.14
C THR A 106 -4.94 -27.22 11.54
N PHE A 107 -3.68 -27.66 11.40
CA PHE A 107 -2.52 -26.80 11.65
C PHE A 107 -2.48 -25.61 10.69
N TYR A 108 -2.73 -25.86 9.40
CA TYR A 108 -2.83 -24.79 8.42
C TYR A 108 -3.90 -23.75 8.80
N GLU A 109 -5.10 -24.18 9.21
CA GLU A 109 -6.18 -23.27 9.58
C GLU A 109 -5.77 -22.39 10.78
N ALA A 110 -5.20 -22.99 11.82
CA ALA A 110 -4.76 -22.26 13.01
C ALA A 110 -3.63 -21.25 12.71
N GLU A 111 -2.59 -21.67 12.00
CA GLU A 111 -1.44 -20.82 11.67
C GLU A 111 -1.82 -19.70 10.68
N SER A 112 -2.64 -20.02 9.68
CA SER A 112 -3.06 -19.05 8.67
C SER A 112 -3.92 -17.93 9.28
N GLU A 113 -4.82 -18.24 10.22
CA GLU A 113 -5.64 -17.23 10.88
C GLU A 113 -4.77 -16.22 11.65
N GLN A 114 -3.78 -16.70 12.41
CA GLN A 114 -2.86 -15.84 13.17
C GLN A 114 -2.04 -14.93 12.25
N ILE A 115 -1.57 -15.45 11.10
CA ILE A 115 -0.86 -14.67 10.08
C ILE A 115 -1.76 -13.58 9.51
N PHE A 116 -3.02 -13.90 9.18
CA PHE A 116 -3.94 -12.93 8.61
C PHE A 116 -4.38 -11.87 9.63
N ASP A 117 -4.51 -12.23 10.91
CA ASP A 117 -4.69 -11.27 12.00
C ASP A 117 -3.50 -10.32 12.11
N ALA A 118 -2.27 -10.85 12.07
CA ALA A 118 -1.06 -10.03 12.09
C ALA A 118 -0.98 -9.09 10.87
N PHE A 119 -1.32 -9.59 9.68
CA PHE A 119 -1.38 -8.75 8.47
C PHE A 119 -2.49 -7.70 8.54
N GLU A 120 -3.63 -7.99 9.15
CA GLU A 120 -4.68 -7.00 9.37
C GLU A 120 -4.21 -5.91 10.35
N GLN A 121 -3.61 -6.30 11.48
CA GLN A 121 -3.10 -5.34 12.46
C GLN A 121 -1.99 -4.45 11.89
N GLN A 122 -1.08 -5.03 11.11
CA GLN A 122 0.09 -4.31 10.60
C GLN A 122 -0.19 -3.53 9.32
N TYR A 123 -1.02 -4.08 8.43
CA TYR A 123 -1.21 -3.55 7.07
C TYR A 123 -2.67 -3.32 6.72
N GLY A 124 -3.62 -3.84 7.49
CA GLY A 124 -5.05 -3.65 7.23
C GLY A 124 -5.53 -4.33 5.96
N ILE A 125 -4.99 -5.51 5.62
CA ILE A 125 -5.25 -6.19 4.35
C ILE A 125 -6.71 -6.58 4.15
N ARG A 126 -7.45 -6.99 5.19
CA ARG A 126 -8.87 -7.37 5.14
C ARG A 126 -9.71 -6.13 4.94
N THR A 127 -9.41 -5.08 5.72
CA THR A 127 -10.07 -3.78 5.56
C THR A 127 -9.90 -3.27 4.14
N LEU A 128 -8.67 -3.26 3.61
CA LEU A 128 -8.41 -2.83 2.24
C LEU A 128 -9.11 -3.72 1.22
N GLY A 129 -9.08 -5.05 1.37
CA GLY A 129 -9.76 -5.99 0.49
C GLY A 129 -11.25 -5.69 0.31
N LYS A 130 -11.93 -5.24 1.37
CA LYS A 130 -13.31 -4.77 1.31
C LYS A 130 -13.45 -3.46 0.52
N LEU A 131 -12.54 -2.50 0.72
CA LEU A 131 -12.54 -1.22 -0.01
C LEU A 131 -12.24 -1.40 -1.51
N LEU A 132 -11.42 -2.39 -1.89
CA LEU A 132 -11.08 -2.65 -3.31
C LEU A 132 -12.24 -3.23 -4.12
N ASN A 133 -13.31 -3.68 -3.46
CA ASN A 133 -14.52 -4.19 -4.11
C ASN A 133 -15.57 -3.07 -4.32
N ASP A 134 -15.22 -1.80 -4.10
CA ASP A 134 -16.05 -0.63 -4.32
C ASP A 134 -15.75 0.03 -5.68
N ASP A 135 -16.69 0.79 -6.24
CA ASP A 135 -16.62 1.48 -7.56
C ASP A 135 -15.53 2.58 -7.61
N HIS A 136 -14.75 2.72 -6.56
CA HIS A 136 -13.78 3.79 -6.35
C HIS A 136 -12.33 3.33 -6.47
N PHE A 137 -12.10 2.05 -6.71
CA PHE A 137 -10.77 1.47 -6.86
C PHE A 137 -10.63 0.69 -8.17
N TYR A 138 -9.64 1.07 -8.97
CA TYR A 138 -9.34 0.45 -10.24
C TYR A 138 -7.95 -0.18 -10.22
N TYR A 139 -7.90 -1.45 -10.58
CA TYR A 139 -6.69 -2.25 -10.50
C TYR A 139 -6.35 -2.90 -11.82
N TYR A 140 -5.15 -2.61 -12.33
CA TYR A 140 -4.58 -3.31 -13.47
C TYR A 140 -3.71 -4.47 -12.99
N ASN A 141 -4.17 -5.68 -13.25
CA ASN A 141 -3.47 -6.90 -12.88
C ASN A 141 -2.46 -7.33 -13.95
N TYR A 142 -1.34 -7.91 -13.51
CA TYR A 142 -0.45 -8.66 -14.39
C TYR A 142 -1.12 -9.98 -14.80
N GLY A 143 -1.96 -9.96 -15.83
CA GLY A 143 -2.20 -11.12 -16.66
C GLY A 143 -0.91 -11.56 -17.34
N ILE A 144 -0.57 -12.84 -17.22
CA ILE A 144 0.52 -13.49 -17.95
C ILE A 144 0.04 -13.63 -19.39
N GLU A 145 0.51 -12.76 -20.29
CA GLU A 145 0.40 -12.99 -21.73
C GLU A 145 1.66 -13.70 -22.19
N ASN A 146 1.50 -14.93 -22.70
CA ASN A 146 2.60 -15.85 -23.00
C ASN A 146 3.37 -15.54 -24.30
N ASP A 147 3.05 -14.45 -25.01
CA ASP A 147 3.56 -14.20 -26.38
C ASP A 147 4.49 -12.98 -26.51
N LEU A 148 4.96 -12.39 -25.40
CA LEU A 148 5.81 -11.19 -25.44
C LEU A 148 7.29 -11.52 -25.20
N LYS A 149 8.17 -10.91 -26.02
CA LYS A 149 9.64 -10.95 -25.83
C LYS A 149 10.11 -10.09 -24.65
N ILE A 150 9.27 -9.17 -24.19
CA ILE A 150 9.51 -8.27 -23.05
C ILE A 150 8.73 -8.84 -21.87
N ASP A 151 9.31 -8.75 -20.67
CA ASP A 151 8.63 -9.14 -19.43
C ASP A 151 7.26 -8.43 -19.34
N PRO A 152 6.14 -9.17 -19.23
CA PRO A 152 4.81 -8.60 -19.09
C PRO A 152 4.68 -7.58 -17.94
N GLU A 153 5.49 -7.71 -16.89
CA GLU A 153 5.55 -6.74 -15.80
C GLU A 153 6.15 -5.40 -16.27
N VAL A 154 7.26 -5.44 -17.01
CA VAL A 154 7.90 -4.26 -17.59
C VAL A 154 6.93 -3.52 -18.50
N LEU A 155 6.25 -4.24 -19.40
CA LEU A 155 5.30 -3.63 -20.33
C LEU A 155 4.14 -2.93 -19.58
N LYS A 156 3.51 -3.61 -18.62
CA LYS A 156 2.36 -3.05 -17.90
C LYS A 156 2.72 -1.88 -17.00
N ASN A 157 3.88 -1.92 -16.34
CA ASN A 157 4.36 -0.81 -15.53
C ASN A 157 4.66 0.40 -16.42
N THR A 158 5.26 0.15 -17.57
CA THR A 158 5.53 1.16 -18.59
C THR A 158 4.23 1.80 -19.10
N GLU A 159 3.25 1.00 -19.51
CA GLU A 159 1.94 1.48 -19.97
C GLU A 159 1.16 2.24 -18.88
N PHE A 160 1.18 1.75 -17.65
CA PHE A 160 0.54 2.43 -16.51
C PHE A 160 1.15 3.79 -16.25
N LEU A 161 2.49 3.86 -16.13
CA LEU A 161 3.22 5.11 -15.84
C LEU A 161 3.20 6.08 -17.02
N GLN A 162 2.96 5.61 -18.25
CA GLN A 162 2.70 6.44 -19.43
C GLN A 162 1.22 6.86 -19.61
N LEU A 163 0.32 6.37 -18.75
CA LEU A 163 -1.13 6.58 -18.84
C LEU A 163 -1.74 6.04 -20.14
N LEU A 164 -1.27 4.89 -20.61
CA LEU A 164 -1.78 4.22 -21.82
C LEU A 164 -2.86 3.19 -21.50
N LEU A 165 -2.92 2.69 -20.26
CA LEU A 165 -3.94 1.73 -19.88
C LEU A 165 -5.35 2.35 -19.92
N PRO A 166 -6.37 1.59 -20.37
CA PRO A 166 -7.73 2.10 -20.50
C PRO A 166 -8.26 2.59 -19.16
N ASP A 167 -8.43 3.90 -19.02
CA ASP A 167 -8.89 4.55 -17.80
C ASP A 167 -10.43 4.52 -17.70
N PRO A 168 -11.00 3.73 -16.79
CA PRO A 168 -12.45 3.57 -16.69
C PRO A 168 -13.15 4.77 -16.04
N GLU A 169 -12.40 5.72 -15.46
CA GLU A 169 -12.94 6.84 -14.70
C GLU A 169 -12.71 8.20 -15.32
N LYS A 170 -13.53 9.17 -14.92
CA LYS A 170 -13.33 10.58 -15.30
C LYS A 170 -12.42 11.28 -14.29
N GLY A 171 -11.42 11.99 -14.81
CA GLY A 171 -10.68 13.00 -14.05
C GLY A 171 -9.19 12.98 -14.27
N MET A 172 -8.53 14.08 -13.91
CA MET A 172 -7.10 14.22 -14.11
C MET A 172 -6.31 13.32 -13.15
N PRO A 173 -5.37 12.49 -13.64
CA PRO A 173 -4.50 11.68 -12.79
C PRO A 173 -3.53 12.54 -11.98
N LEU A 174 -3.37 12.25 -10.69
CA LEU A 174 -2.28 12.80 -9.89
C LEU A 174 -1.42 11.66 -9.38
N PHE A 175 -0.10 11.73 -9.55
CA PHE A 175 0.80 10.73 -8.97
C PHE A 175 0.84 10.90 -7.46
N PHE A 176 0.56 9.82 -6.74
CA PHE A 176 0.71 9.77 -5.30
C PHE A 176 2.11 9.26 -4.94
N ILE A 177 2.91 10.12 -4.32
CA ILE A 177 4.29 9.85 -3.95
C ILE A 177 4.34 9.59 -2.45
N SER A 178 4.62 8.35 -2.07
CA SER A 178 4.80 7.95 -0.68
C SER A 178 6.20 7.42 -0.45
N PHE A 179 7.09 8.26 0.07
CA PHE A 179 8.42 7.85 0.45
C PHE A 179 8.84 8.61 1.68
N GLN A 180 8.94 7.89 2.79
CA GLN A 180 9.56 8.42 3.98
C GLN A 180 10.47 7.35 4.53
N ASP A 181 11.74 7.70 4.67
CA ASP A 181 12.66 6.95 5.51
C ASP A 181 12.21 7.23 6.95
N ILE A 182 11.48 6.27 7.53
CA ILE A 182 10.94 6.40 8.88
C ILE A 182 12.06 6.60 9.91
N GLU A 183 13.20 5.93 9.71
CA GLU A 183 14.37 6.01 10.59
C GLU A 183 15.07 7.37 10.45
N LYS A 184 15.16 7.92 9.24
CA LYS A 184 15.79 9.22 8.98
C LYS A 184 14.84 10.41 9.02
N LYS A 185 13.53 10.16 9.13
CA LYS A 185 12.45 11.16 9.00
C LYS A 185 12.52 12.00 7.71
N GLU A 186 13.17 11.48 6.67
CA GLU A 186 13.41 12.20 5.41
C GLU A 186 12.49 11.69 4.29
N ILE A 187 11.88 12.64 3.59
CA ILE A 187 11.05 12.39 2.40
C ILE A 187 11.98 12.59 1.22
N LEU A 188 12.56 11.49 0.72
CA LEU A 188 13.38 11.45 -0.49
C LEU A 188 14.79 12.04 -0.35
N PRO A 189 15.72 11.69 -1.27
CA PRO A 189 16.94 12.46 -1.50
C PRO A 189 16.70 13.81 -2.23
N PHE A 190 15.45 14.26 -2.43
CA PHE A 190 15.11 15.46 -3.21
C PHE A 190 14.64 16.62 -2.33
N ILE A 191 15.08 17.83 -2.67
CA ILE A 191 14.70 19.06 -1.96
C ILE A 191 13.37 19.57 -2.52
N PHE A 192 12.34 19.61 -1.68
CA PHE A 192 11.09 20.29 -2.00
C PHE A 192 11.21 21.78 -1.76
N HIS A 193 10.91 22.57 -2.80
CA HIS A 193 10.76 24.00 -2.65
C HIS A 193 9.30 24.35 -2.33
N LYS A 194 9.09 25.44 -1.60
CA LYS A 194 7.75 26.05 -1.50
C LYS A 194 7.40 26.70 -2.83
N SER A 195 6.12 26.71 -3.19
CA SER A 195 5.67 27.21 -4.50
C SER A 195 6.08 28.66 -4.76
N GLU A 196 6.28 29.48 -3.72
CA GLU A 196 6.69 30.88 -3.82
C GLU A 196 8.19 31.10 -4.08
N SER A 197 9.00 30.07 -3.93
CA SER A 197 10.43 30.19 -4.15
C SER A 197 10.73 30.44 -5.63
N LEU A 198 11.73 31.27 -5.92
CA LEU A 198 12.31 31.40 -7.27
C LEU A 198 12.82 30.04 -7.80
N LYS A 199 13.25 29.14 -6.90
CA LYS A 199 13.69 27.80 -7.29
C LYS A 199 12.54 26.95 -7.84
N ALA A 200 11.31 27.21 -7.41
CA ALA A 200 10.12 26.52 -7.92
C ALA A 200 9.82 26.89 -9.38
N GLU A 201 10.42 27.92 -9.98
CA GLU A 201 10.20 28.27 -11.39
C GLU A 201 11.03 27.43 -12.36
N LYS A 202 12.02 26.70 -11.84
CA LYS A 202 12.84 25.81 -12.64
C LYS A 202 12.07 24.54 -12.98
N GLN A 203 12.14 24.11 -14.24
CA GLN A 203 11.39 22.95 -14.75
C GLN A 203 11.90 21.61 -14.17
N ASP A 204 13.14 21.56 -13.71
CA ASP A 204 13.77 20.40 -13.07
C ASP A 204 13.55 20.35 -11.55
N ALA A 205 12.88 21.34 -10.98
CA ALA A 205 12.67 21.46 -9.54
C ALA A 205 11.33 20.87 -9.09
N PHE A 206 11.35 20.24 -7.92
CA PHE A 206 10.16 19.88 -7.17
C PHE A 206 9.64 21.09 -6.39
N TYR A 207 8.33 21.25 -6.37
CA TYR A 207 7.70 22.10 -5.36
C TYR A 207 6.48 21.42 -4.76
N ALA A 208 6.22 21.70 -3.49
CA ALA A 208 5.01 21.25 -2.81
C ALA A 208 4.69 22.15 -1.63
N ASP A 209 3.41 22.46 -1.45
CA ASP A 209 2.91 23.20 -0.29
C ASP A 209 2.00 22.30 0.56
N ASP A 210 1.94 22.64 1.84
CA ASP A 210 1.28 21.83 2.87
C ASP A 210 -0.25 21.91 2.73
N SER A 211 -0.94 20.78 2.90
CA SER A 211 -2.40 20.67 2.84
C SER A 211 -2.95 19.89 4.04
N CYS A 212 -3.93 19.02 3.80
CA CYS A 212 -4.70 18.26 4.78
C CYS A 212 -3.79 17.50 5.74
N VAL A 213 -4.12 17.56 7.03
CA VAL A 213 -3.50 16.75 8.09
C VAL A 213 -4.52 15.74 8.58
N PHE A 214 -4.17 14.47 8.44
CA PHE A 214 -4.91 13.33 8.90
C PHE A 214 -4.34 12.83 10.24
N PRO A 215 -5.20 12.49 11.22
CA PRO A 215 -4.77 11.64 12.32
C PRO A 215 -4.44 10.24 11.80
N TYR A 216 -3.92 9.38 12.68
CA TYR A 216 -3.64 8.00 12.33
C TYR A 216 -4.92 7.22 12.01
N ILE A 217 -5.22 7.03 10.71
CA ILE A 217 -6.43 6.32 10.24
C ILE A 217 -6.15 4.88 9.78
N ASN A 218 -4.92 4.39 9.92
CA ASN A 218 -4.56 3.03 9.48
C ASN A 218 -5.16 1.93 10.36
N THR A 219 -5.62 2.27 11.57
CA THR A 219 -6.36 1.35 12.46
C THR A 219 -7.86 1.34 12.21
N PHE A 220 -8.37 2.21 11.32
CA PHE A 220 -9.82 2.27 11.09
C PHE A 220 -10.29 0.98 10.44
N THR A 221 -11.44 0.50 10.92
CA THR A 221 -12.22 -0.56 10.29
C THR A 221 -12.85 -0.07 8.98
N ASP A 222 -13.33 -1.01 8.16
CA ASP A 222 -14.07 -0.70 6.93
C ASP A 222 -15.31 0.16 7.19
N ILE A 223 -16.00 -0.07 8.32
CA ILE A 223 -17.18 0.71 8.73
C ILE A 223 -16.79 2.15 9.05
N GLU A 224 -15.73 2.35 9.84
CA GLU A 224 -15.25 3.70 10.20
C GLU A 224 -14.80 4.49 8.98
N LEU A 225 -14.09 3.85 8.05
CA LEU A 225 -13.68 4.47 6.78
C LEU A 225 -14.91 4.85 5.92
N SER A 226 -15.92 3.99 5.86
CA SER A 226 -17.17 4.25 5.12
C SER A 226 -17.97 5.43 5.70
N ILE A 227 -18.06 5.50 7.04
CA ILE A 227 -18.69 6.64 7.73
C ILE A 227 -17.90 7.93 7.47
N ALA A 228 -16.57 7.88 7.59
CA ALA A 228 -15.69 9.02 7.33
C ALA A 228 -15.84 9.52 5.89
N ARG A 229 -15.86 8.62 4.91
CA ARG A 229 -16.11 8.93 3.49
C ARG A 229 -17.44 9.65 3.29
N THR A 230 -18.51 9.13 3.88
CA THR A 230 -19.85 9.72 3.78
C THR A 230 -19.87 11.13 4.37
N GLN A 231 -19.27 11.32 5.54
CA GLN A 231 -19.20 12.62 6.22
C GLN A 231 -18.32 13.64 5.50
N LEU A 232 -17.25 13.19 4.82
CA LEU A 232 -16.33 14.05 4.08
C LEU A 232 -16.73 14.28 2.62
N LYS A 233 -17.74 13.57 2.09
CA LYS A 233 -18.16 13.68 0.69
C LYS A 233 -18.39 15.14 0.26
N GLU A 234 -19.29 15.85 0.93
CA GLU A 234 -19.54 17.27 0.63
C GLU A 234 -18.43 18.21 1.13
N PRO A 235 -17.92 18.08 2.37
CA PRO A 235 -16.86 18.97 2.84
C PRO A 235 -15.58 18.96 2.00
N ALA A 236 -15.21 17.80 1.43
CA ALA A 236 -14.03 17.66 0.57
C ALA A 236 -14.31 17.95 -0.91
N ARG A 237 -15.54 18.35 -1.28
CA ARG A 237 -15.91 18.59 -2.69
C ARG A 237 -15.11 19.73 -3.31
N GLU A 238 -15.06 20.88 -2.65
CA GLU A 238 -14.26 22.03 -3.11
C GLU A 238 -12.77 21.65 -3.25
N PHE A 239 -12.28 20.82 -2.34
CA PHE A 239 -10.91 20.32 -2.42
C PHE A 239 -10.66 19.54 -3.70
N ARG A 240 -11.50 18.54 -3.99
CA ARG A 240 -11.38 17.74 -5.21
C ARG A 240 -11.47 18.60 -6.47
N GLU A 241 -12.43 19.53 -6.52
CA GLU A 241 -12.68 20.38 -7.69
C GLU A 241 -11.50 21.33 -7.98
N LYS A 242 -10.98 22.02 -6.96
CA LYS A 242 -9.86 22.96 -7.15
C LYS A 242 -8.57 22.25 -7.55
N ILE A 243 -8.27 21.12 -6.92
CA ILE A 243 -7.08 20.35 -7.25
C ILE A 243 -7.18 19.74 -8.64
N GLU A 244 -8.37 19.28 -9.05
CA GLU A 244 -8.61 18.79 -10.41
C GLU A 244 -8.48 19.89 -11.47
N GLN A 245 -9.00 21.09 -11.20
CA GLN A 245 -8.83 22.24 -12.10
C GLN A 245 -7.37 22.63 -12.26
N TRP A 246 -6.60 22.65 -11.17
CA TRP A 246 -5.16 22.91 -11.26
C TRP A 246 -4.44 21.80 -12.03
N ALA A 247 -4.75 20.53 -11.76
CA ALA A 247 -4.15 19.41 -12.50
C ALA A 247 -4.44 19.54 -14.01
N GLN A 248 -5.68 19.86 -14.40
CA GLN A 248 -6.03 20.10 -15.80
C GLN A 248 -5.13 21.15 -16.46
N VAL A 249 -4.86 22.27 -15.77
CA VAL A 249 -3.95 23.31 -16.29
C VAL A 249 -2.54 22.77 -16.51
N CYS A 250 -2.03 21.92 -15.62
CA CYS A 250 -0.74 21.26 -15.79
C CYS A 250 -0.74 20.33 -17.02
N TYR A 251 -1.78 19.49 -17.17
CA TYR A 251 -1.92 18.56 -18.31
C TYR A 251 -2.08 19.27 -19.65
N ASP A 252 -2.79 20.39 -19.69
CA ASP A 252 -2.97 21.19 -20.90
C ASP A 252 -1.70 21.96 -21.29
N ASN A 253 -0.76 22.14 -20.35
CA ASN A 253 0.43 22.95 -20.55
C ASN A 253 1.69 22.32 -19.94
N PRO A 254 2.06 21.07 -20.32
CA PRO A 254 3.06 20.25 -19.64
C PRO A 254 4.45 20.90 -19.62
N ASN A 255 4.82 21.63 -20.68
CA ASN A 255 6.11 22.31 -20.81
C ASN A 255 6.02 23.82 -20.52
N SER A 256 5.37 24.20 -19.41
CA SER A 256 5.21 25.61 -19.05
C SER A 256 5.15 25.83 -17.54
N ASN A 257 5.19 27.10 -17.11
CA ASN A 257 4.95 27.49 -15.72
C ASN A 257 3.48 27.83 -15.41
N LYS A 258 2.54 27.62 -16.35
CA LYS A 258 1.13 27.98 -16.15
C LYS A 258 0.48 27.20 -14.99
N GLY A 259 0.87 25.95 -14.78
CA GLY A 259 0.44 25.16 -13.61
C GLY A 259 0.82 25.84 -12.30
N LEU A 260 2.09 26.21 -12.14
CA LEU A 260 2.61 26.93 -10.98
C LEU A 260 1.98 28.32 -10.81
N GLU A 261 1.80 29.07 -11.89
CA GLU A 261 1.12 30.37 -11.86
C GLU A 261 -0.32 30.23 -11.36
N PHE A 262 -1.06 29.25 -11.88
CA PHE A 262 -2.41 28.93 -11.41
C PHE A 262 -2.39 28.51 -9.94
N PHE A 263 -1.43 27.68 -9.55
CA PHE A 263 -1.28 27.20 -8.18
C PHE A 263 -1.07 28.37 -7.20
N ARG A 264 -0.12 29.27 -7.49
CA ARG A 264 0.16 30.46 -6.67
C ARG A 264 -1.06 31.35 -6.55
N LYS A 265 -1.79 31.55 -7.65
CA LYS A 265 -2.95 32.45 -7.70
C LYS A 265 -4.19 31.88 -6.99
N ASN A 266 -4.48 30.59 -7.16
CA ASN A 266 -5.79 30.02 -6.82
C ASN A 266 -5.75 28.96 -5.70
N ILE A 267 -4.60 28.31 -5.49
CA ILE A 267 -4.47 27.15 -4.60
C ILE A 267 -3.67 27.50 -3.35
N LYS A 268 -2.47 28.05 -3.49
CA LYS A 268 -1.51 28.32 -2.40
C LYS A 268 -2.15 28.97 -1.17
N ASN A 269 -2.83 30.10 -1.35
CA ASN A 269 -3.41 30.87 -0.23
C ASN A 269 -4.65 30.20 0.37
N TRP A 270 -5.27 29.27 -0.34
CA TRP A 270 -6.44 28.52 0.12
C TRP A 270 -6.03 27.23 0.85
N LEU A 271 -4.90 26.60 0.51
CA LEU A 271 -4.44 25.34 1.13
C LEU A 271 -4.40 25.35 2.67
N PRO A 272 -3.96 26.42 3.37
CA PRO A 272 -3.99 26.46 4.83
C PRO A 272 -5.38 26.20 5.43
N SER A 273 -6.45 26.62 4.74
CA SER A 273 -7.83 26.36 5.17
C SER A 273 -8.26 24.89 5.06
N THR A 274 -7.50 24.08 4.31
CA THR A 274 -7.74 22.64 4.11
C THR A 274 -7.08 21.78 5.17
N LYS A 275 -6.22 22.34 6.03
CA LYS A 275 -5.44 21.60 7.04
C LYS A 275 -6.32 20.68 7.88
N ASP A 276 -7.44 21.21 8.38
CA ASP A 276 -8.37 20.49 9.27
C ASP A 276 -9.58 19.90 8.52
N LEU A 277 -9.53 19.85 7.18
CA LEU A 277 -10.60 19.26 6.36
C LEU A 277 -10.98 17.84 6.85
N PRO A 278 -10.03 16.93 7.14
CA PRO A 278 -10.37 15.59 7.62
C PRO A 278 -11.17 15.58 8.93
N LEU A 279 -10.95 16.57 9.81
CA LEU A 279 -11.62 16.69 11.11
C LEU A 279 -13.08 17.13 11.02
N LYS A 280 -13.58 17.44 9.81
CA LYS A 280 -15.02 17.63 9.57
C LYS A 280 -15.81 16.32 9.65
N SER A 281 -15.13 15.17 9.59
CA SER A 281 -15.73 13.89 9.99
C SER A 281 -15.63 13.70 11.50
N ALA A 282 -16.76 13.36 12.14
CA ALA A 282 -16.80 13.06 13.56
C ALA A 282 -15.96 11.82 13.92
N VAL A 283 -15.94 10.80 13.06
CA VAL A 283 -15.14 9.58 13.27
C VAL A 283 -13.64 9.90 13.22
N VAL A 284 -13.21 10.66 12.22
CA VAL A 284 -11.80 11.10 12.09
C VAL A 284 -11.42 12.03 13.24
N LYS A 285 -12.30 12.95 13.63
CA LYS A 285 -12.06 13.85 14.77
C LYS A 285 -11.93 13.10 16.09
N ASN A 286 -12.77 12.09 16.32
CA ASN A 286 -12.75 11.34 17.57
C ASN A 286 -11.51 10.44 17.66
N SER A 287 -11.04 9.86 16.56
CA SER A 287 -9.80 9.06 16.57
C SER A 287 -8.57 9.88 16.91
N ALA A 288 -8.55 11.16 16.52
CA ALA A 288 -7.49 12.10 16.90
C ALA A 288 -7.43 12.32 18.43
N SER A 289 -8.53 12.07 19.16
CA SER A 289 -8.63 12.24 20.61
C SER A 289 -8.42 10.96 21.43
N THR A 290 -8.64 9.78 20.83
CA THR A 290 -8.62 8.49 21.52
C THR A 290 -7.33 7.68 21.32
N SER A 291 -6.46 8.11 20.41
CA SER A 291 -5.27 7.33 20.03
C SER A 291 -4.00 7.86 20.72
N PHE A 292 -3.30 6.97 21.42
CA PHE A 292 -1.99 7.18 22.06
C PHE A 292 -0.83 7.47 21.08
N ASN A 293 -1.09 7.85 19.83
CA ASN A 293 -0.06 8.03 18.81
C ASN A 293 -0.08 9.48 18.30
N GLN A 294 0.99 10.23 18.57
CA GLN A 294 1.29 11.53 17.96
C GLN A 294 1.58 11.44 16.44
N LEU A 295 1.31 10.27 15.84
CA LEU A 295 1.55 9.98 14.44
C LEU A 295 0.44 10.60 13.60
N GLN A 296 0.78 11.65 12.88
CA GLN A 296 -0.11 12.29 11.92
C GLN A 296 0.43 12.08 10.51
N SER A 297 -0.44 12.22 9.52
CA SER A 297 -0.07 12.21 8.12
C SER A 297 -0.48 13.54 7.49
N GLN A 298 0.38 14.11 6.67
CA GLN A 298 0.16 15.34 5.95
C GLN A 298 0.27 15.08 4.47
N LEU A 299 -0.69 15.61 3.73
CA LEU A 299 -0.60 15.70 2.29
C LEU A 299 0.09 17.01 1.91
N LEU A 300 1.00 16.93 0.95
CA LEU A 300 1.52 18.08 0.23
C LEU A 300 1.08 18.01 -1.22
N ILE A 301 0.85 19.17 -1.83
CA ILE A 301 0.36 19.29 -3.20
C ILE A 301 1.33 20.17 -3.98
N GLY A 302 1.72 19.72 -5.17
CA GLY A 302 2.56 20.52 -6.06
C GLY A 302 2.96 19.78 -7.32
N GLU A 303 4.05 20.19 -7.96
CA GLU A 303 4.50 19.59 -9.22
C GLU A 303 5.90 19.00 -9.09
N ALA A 304 6.14 17.92 -9.84
CA ALA A 304 7.42 17.24 -9.92
C ALA A 304 7.78 16.91 -11.37
N PRO A 305 9.05 17.00 -11.78
CA PRO A 305 9.47 16.51 -13.10
C PRO A 305 9.18 15.01 -13.21
N ILE A 306 8.51 14.58 -14.28
CA ILE A 306 8.06 13.18 -14.42
C ILE A 306 9.23 12.18 -14.38
N GLU A 307 10.36 12.53 -14.99
CA GLU A 307 11.56 11.70 -14.97
C GLU A 307 12.10 11.47 -13.54
N LYS A 308 11.92 12.45 -12.65
CA LYS A 308 12.32 12.34 -11.25
C LYS A 308 11.34 11.50 -10.44
N ILE A 309 10.05 11.51 -10.79
CA ILE A 309 9.06 10.57 -10.23
C ILE A 309 9.44 9.13 -10.59
N TRP A 310 9.82 8.88 -11.85
CA TRP A 310 10.25 7.55 -12.29
C TRP A 310 11.61 7.14 -11.69
N GLU A 311 12.56 8.08 -11.57
CA GLU A 311 13.83 7.85 -10.89
C GLU A 311 13.62 7.43 -9.44
N LEU A 312 12.61 8.00 -8.76
CA LEU A 312 12.23 7.58 -7.42
C LEU A 312 11.75 6.14 -7.38
N TYR A 313 10.87 5.75 -8.30
CA TYR A 313 10.42 4.37 -8.40
C TYR A 313 11.57 3.39 -8.69
N LEU A 314 12.56 3.79 -9.48
CA LEU A 314 13.76 3.00 -9.71
C LEU A 314 14.61 2.85 -8.43
N GLN A 315 14.89 3.97 -7.75
CA GLN A 315 15.71 3.99 -6.53
C GLN A 315 15.09 3.19 -5.39
N SER A 316 13.77 3.17 -5.31
CA SER A 316 13.04 2.38 -4.32
C SER A 316 12.79 0.94 -4.74
N LYS A 317 13.34 0.49 -5.88
CA LYS A 317 13.16 -0.85 -6.46
C LYS A 317 11.70 -1.20 -6.80
N THR A 318 10.86 -0.18 -6.94
CA THR A 318 9.47 -0.31 -7.37
C THR A 318 9.35 -0.69 -8.84
N ILE A 319 10.24 -0.15 -9.67
CA ILE A 319 10.43 -0.55 -11.05
C ILE A 319 11.88 -0.99 -11.26
N ASN A 320 12.11 -1.86 -12.23
CA ASN A 320 13.45 -2.25 -12.63
C ASN A 320 14.07 -1.24 -13.62
N GLN A 321 15.36 -1.39 -13.90
CA GLN A 321 16.09 -0.53 -14.83
C GLN A 321 15.47 -0.55 -16.24
N GLU A 322 15.03 -1.73 -16.71
CA GLU A 322 14.43 -1.88 -18.04
C GLU A 322 13.15 -1.06 -18.21
N THR A 323 12.28 -1.05 -17.19
CA THR A 323 11.07 -0.22 -17.14
C THR A 323 11.43 1.27 -17.15
N TYR A 324 12.43 1.67 -16.36
CA TYR A 324 12.88 3.06 -16.32
C TYR A 324 13.42 3.51 -17.68
N ASP A 325 14.28 2.72 -18.32
CA ASP A 325 14.85 3.04 -19.62
C ASP A 325 13.74 3.17 -20.70
N ALA A 326 12.75 2.28 -20.67
CA ALA A 326 11.58 2.36 -21.56
C ALA A 326 10.77 3.65 -21.34
N LEU A 327 10.59 4.09 -20.09
CA LEU A 327 9.92 5.35 -19.77
C LEU A 327 10.70 6.58 -20.26
N ILE A 328 12.03 6.56 -20.14
CA ILE A 328 12.89 7.65 -20.66
C ILE A 328 12.82 7.73 -22.19
N ILE A 329 12.76 6.60 -22.89
CA ILE A 329 12.52 6.56 -24.34
C ILE A 329 11.15 7.16 -24.65
N ALA A 330 10.10 6.70 -23.98
CA ALA A 330 8.74 7.19 -24.18
C ALA A 330 8.59 8.69 -23.92
N LYS A 331 9.29 9.25 -22.92
CA LYS A 331 9.35 10.69 -22.68
C LYS A 331 9.86 11.46 -23.90
N LYS A 332 10.92 10.96 -24.54
CA LYS A 332 11.50 11.59 -25.75
C LYS A 332 10.55 11.48 -26.96
N GLU A 333 9.86 10.35 -27.10
CA GLU A 333 8.97 10.09 -28.24
C GLU A 333 7.62 10.79 -28.13
N GLN A 334 7.09 10.99 -26.92
CA GLN A 334 5.79 11.60 -26.66
C GLN A 334 5.88 13.10 -26.29
N ALA A 335 6.95 13.79 -26.68
CA ALA A 335 7.07 15.23 -26.49
C ALA A 335 5.86 15.99 -27.09
N PRO A 336 5.28 16.99 -26.40
CA PRO A 336 5.71 17.57 -25.12
C PRO A 336 5.00 16.98 -23.89
N LYS A 337 4.24 15.88 -24.02
CA LYS A 337 3.40 15.32 -22.95
C LYS A 337 4.16 15.18 -21.64
N PHE A 338 5.36 14.62 -21.70
CA PHE A 338 6.23 14.35 -20.55
C PHE A 338 7.36 15.37 -20.38
N ASP A 339 7.34 16.47 -21.15
CA ASP A 339 8.35 17.52 -21.06
C ASP A 339 7.88 18.57 -20.07
N GLY A 340 8.19 18.36 -18.79
CA GLY A 340 7.97 19.33 -17.73
C GLY A 340 7.46 18.68 -16.45
N ARG A 341 6.80 19.48 -15.61
CA ARG A 341 6.37 19.04 -14.29
C ARG A 341 4.92 18.56 -14.30
N TRP A 342 4.69 17.54 -13.51
CA TRP A 342 3.43 16.82 -13.40
C TRP A 342 2.82 17.04 -12.03
N PRO A 343 1.48 17.13 -11.93
CA PRO A 343 0.80 17.31 -10.65
C PRO A 343 0.98 16.06 -9.78
N VAL A 344 1.41 16.29 -8.54
CA VAL A 344 1.67 15.24 -7.55
C VAL A 344 0.97 15.53 -6.23
N ILE A 345 0.62 14.45 -5.53
CA ILE A 345 0.28 14.45 -4.11
C ILE A 345 1.41 13.72 -3.39
N ILE A 346 1.97 14.34 -2.37
CA ILE A 346 3.06 13.76 -1.58
C ILE A 346 2.55 13.44 -0.19
N PHE A 347 2.86 12.25 0.28
CA PHE A 347 2.57 11.81 1.63
C PHE A 347 3.76 12.07 2.54
N LYS A 348 3.49 12.71 3.69
CA LYS A 348 4.44 12.96 4.77
C LYS A 348 3.85 12.47 6.08
N CYS A 349 4.52 11.60 6.79
CA CYS A 349 4.23 11.38 8.20
C CYS A 349 4.83 12.54 9.02
N ILE A 350 3.99 13.15 9.84
CA ILE A 350 4.38 14.08 10.89
C ILE A 350 4.46 13.24 12.16
N ASP A 351 5.67 13.06 12.65
CA ASP A 351 5.91 12.47 13.96
C ASP A 351 6.35 13.57 14.92
N GLU A 352 5.56 13.83 15.97
CA GLU A 352 5.95 14.80 16.99
C GLU A 352 6.86 14.22 18.09
N ASN A 353 6.95 12.90 18.37
CA ASN A 353 7.91 12.24 19.29
C ASN A 353 7.70 10.69 19.39
N VAL A 354 7.73 9.94 18.30
CA VAL A 354 7.57 8.47 18.35
C VAL A 354 8.92 7.79 18.14
N ASP A 355 9.48 7.25 19.23
CA ASP A 355 10.36 6.10 19.13
C ASP A 355 9.52 4.94 18.59
N PHE A 356 9.86 4.43 17.41
CA PHE A 356 9.30 3.18 16.93
C PHE A 356 9.72 2.09 17.91
N ILE A 357 8.84 1.76 18.86
CA ILE A 357 9.00 0.56 19.67
C ILE A 357 8.74 -0.63 18.73
N ILE A 358 9.75 -1.00 17.95
CA ILE A 358 9.87 -2.35 17.42
C ILE A 358 10.31 -3.18 18.62
N LYS A 359 9.36 -3.56 19.48
CA LYS A 359 9.59 -4.64 20.44
C LYS A 359 9.16 -5.94 19.75
N PRO A 360 10.08 -6.80 19.31
CA PRO A 360 9.85 -8.22 19.40
C PRO A 360 10.14 -8.61 20.86
N GLU A 361 9.23 -8.29 21.78
CA GLU A 361 9.30 -8.90 23.12
C GLU A 361 8.54 -10.23 23.09
N THR A 362 9.10 -11.21 22.38
CA THR A 362 8.99 -12.61 22.80
C THR A 362 10.07 -12.88 23.83
N THR A 363 9.88 -12.34 25.03
CA THR A 363 10.44 -12.91 26.25
C THR A 363 9.36 -12.89 27.31
N SER A 364 8.34 -13.73 27.12
CA SER A 364 7.74 -14.38 28.27
C SER A 364 8.83 -15.28 28.86
N GLU A 365 9.64 -14.75 29.78
CA GLU A 365 10.24 -15.65 30.75
C GLU A 365 9.08 -16.43 31.38
N PRO A 366 9.12 -17.76 31.37
CA PRO A 366 8.10 -18.52 32.07
C PRO A 366 8.22 -18.17 33.55
N GLU A 367 7.19 -17.58 34.13
CA GLU A 367 7.00 -17.67 35.58
C GLU A 367 6.98 -19.16 35.91
N VAL A 368 8.10 -19.64 36.45
CA VAL A 368 8.20 -20.94 37.09
C VAL A 368 7.36 -20.85 38.36
N VAL A 369 6.06 -21.06 38.22
CA VAL A 369 5.22 -21.42 39.36
C VAL A 369 5.63 -22.84 39.73
N SER A 370 6.49 -22.96 40.75
CA SER A 370 6.86 -24.27 41.28
C SER A 370 5.60 -24.94 41.83
N ILE A 371 5.02 -25.86 41.07
CA ILE A 371 4.01 -26.78 41.58
C ILE A 371 4.77 -27.76 42.48
N ARG A 372 4.82 -27.47 43.78
CA ARG A 372 5.22 -28.46 44.78
C ARG A 372 4.26 -29.64 44.64
N LYS A 373 4.82 -30.79 44.24
CA LYS A 373 4.20 -32.10 44.45
C LYS A 373 3.99 -32.29 45.95
N THR A 374 2.78 -32.11 46.43
CA THR A 374 2.35 -32.73 47.70
C THR A 374 1.61 -34.00 47.33
N ILE A 375 2.34 -35.11 47.35
CA ILE A 375 1.74 -36.41 47.59
C ILE A 375 1.44 -36.42 49.08
N SER A 376 0.18 -36.34 49.49
CA SER A 376 -0.23 -36.84 50.81
C SER A 376 -0.78 -38.24 50.59
N LEU A 377 0.00 -39.22 51.02
CA LEU A 377 -0.53 -40.51 51.41
C LEU A 377 -1.16 -40.32 52.80
N ASP A 378 -2.47 -40.47 52.87
CA ASP A 378 -3.19 -41.21 53.90
C ASP A 378 -4.55 -41.64 53.34
#